data_AF-A0A2A8UW16-F1
#
_entry.id   AF-A0A2A8UW16-F1
#
_cell.length_a   1.000
_cell.length_b   1.000
_cell.length_c   1.000
_cell.angle_alpha   90.00
_cell.angle_beta   90.00
_cell.angle_gamma   90.00
#
_symmetry.space_group_name_H-M   'P 1'
#
loop_
_entity.id
_entity.type
_entity.pdbx_description
1 polymer ?
#
loop_
_entity_poly.entity_id
_entity_poly.type
_entity_poly.pdbx_seq_one_letter_code
_entity_poly.pdbx_strand_id
1 'polypeptide(L)'
;MTLLLRCLFMCTLIFTFFMPWYNAFGAKDVNGFTIPIWEEISIFFFLYLTPLFSAISMYRMIIGRNPGIFYLLSGIPNVCFWLLLLLTDNLYAPWKYSYIGGKVGLFVSILVIVTYFIPFSVSQGRKIIHGKKKDM
;
A
#
# COMPACT_ATOMS: atom_id res chain seq x y z
N MET A 1 9.44 -6.44 14.69
CA MET A 1 9.57 -5.36 13.67
C MET A 1 9.12 -4.03 14.26
N THR A 2 9.85 -2.94 14.03
CA THR A 2 9.54 -1.62 14.62
C THR A 2 8.28 -1.01 14.00
N LEU A 3 7.58 -0.19 14.79
CA LEU A 3 6.44 0.63 14.34
C LEU A 3 6.78 1.42 13.08
N LEU A 4 7.95 2.07 13.09
CA LEU A 4 8.45 2.90 11.99
C LEU A 4 8.48 2.14 10.67
N LEU A 5 9.04 0.92 10.66
CA LEU A 5 9.18 0.13 9.43
C LEU A 5 7.82 -0.26 8.84
N ARG A 6 6.87 -0.65 9.70
CA ARG A 6 5.49 -0.97 9.24
C ARG A 6 4.79 0.26 8.68
N CYS A 7 4.94 1.43 9.31
CA CYS A 7 4.40 2.68 8.79
C CYS A 7 5.02 3.06 7.46
N LEU A 8 6.35 2.91 7.30
CA LEU A 8 7.03 3.14 6.03
C LEU A 8 6.44 2.26 4.93
N PHE A 9 6.20 0.97 5.19
CA PHE A 9 5.54 0.09 4.22
C PHE A 9 4.14 0.57 3.84
N MET A 10 3.31 0.96 4.82
CA MET A 10 1.97 1.49 4.52
C MET A 10 2.04 2.78 3.68
N CYS A 11 2.95 3.70 4.00
CA CYS A 11 3.16 4.91 3.20
C CYS A 11 3.59 4.57 1.78
N THR A 12 4.54 3.65 1.61
CA THR A 12 4.98 3.23 0.27
C THR A 12 3.87 2.55 -0.52
N LEU A 13 3.00 1.74 0.11
CA LEU A 13 1.82 1.17 -0.57
C LEU A 13 0.86 2.25 -1.05
N ILE A 14 0.62 3.29 -0.25
CA ILE A 14 -0.22 4.43 -0.63
C ILE A 14 0.40 5.17 -1.82
N PHE A 15 1.68 5.52 -1.76
CA PHE A 15 2.36 6.23 -2.84
C PHE A 15 2.43 5.40 -4.12
N THR A 16 2.81 4.13 -4.03
CA THR A 16 2.91 3.23 -5.18
C THR A 16 1.54 2.93 -5.80
N PHE A 17 0.46 2.92 -5.01
CA PHE A 17 -0.90 2.88 -5.53
C PHE A 17 -1.23 4.12 -6.35
N PHE A 18 -0.90 5.33 -5.87
CA PHE A 18 -1.21 6.58 -6.56
C PHE A 18 -0.33 6.88 -7.78
N MET A 19 0.85 6.27 -7.90
CA MET A 19 1.74 6.44 -9.06
C MET A 19 1.07 6.13 -10.41
N PRO A 20 0.40 4.98 -10.60
CA PRO A 20 -0.45 4.74 -11.78
C PRO A 20 -1.37 5.92 -12.13
N TRP A 21 -2.01 6.53 -11.12
CA TRP A 21 -3.01 7.60 -11.27
C TRP A 21 -2.42 8.94 -11.68
N TYR A 22 -1.12 9.15 -11.45
CA TYR A 22 -0.46 10.40 -11.83
C TYR A 22 -0.60 10.70 -13.34
N ASN A 23 -0.44 9.69 -14.20
CA ASN A 23 -0.66 9.85 -15.64
C ASN A 23 -2.15 9.97 -16.01
N ALA A 24 -3.07 9.45 -15.20
CA ALA A 24 -4.53 9.55 -15.42
C ALA A 24 -4.99 10.99 -15.40
N PHE A 25 -4.39 11.79 -14.53
CA PHE A 25 -4.73 13.19 -14.33
C PHE A 25 -4.08 14.11 -15.38
N GLY A 26 -3.54 13.54 -16.47
CA GLY A 26 -2.98 14.29 -17.60
C GLY A 26 -1.54 14.76 -17.40
N ALA A 27 -0.86 14.31 -16.33
CA ALA A 27 0.56 14.57 -16.18
C ALA A 27 1.37 13.62 -17.07
N LYS A 28 2.44 14.13 -17.70
CA LYS A 28 3.37 13.29 -18.47
C LYS A 28 4.33 12.59 -17.50
N ASP A 29 4.48 11.28 -17.64
CA ASP A 29 5.54 10.55 -16.96
C ASP A 29 6.91 11.02 -17.50
N VAL A 30 7.63 11.78 -16.69
CA VAL A 30 8.95 12.31 -17.09
C VAL A 30 10.06 11.29 -16.79
N ASN A 31 9.80 10.31 -15.93
CA ASN A 31 10.84 9.49 -15.29
C ASN A 31 10.61 7.96 -15.40
N GLY A 32 9.51 7.49 -16.00
CA GLY A 32 9.21 6.06 -16.12
C GLY A 32 8.73 5.44 -14.80
N PHE A 33 8.02 6.21 -13.97
CA PHE A 33 7.48 5.76 -12.69
C PHE A 33 6.00 5.42 -12.71
N THR A 34 5.29 5.67 -13.81
CA THR A 34 3.83 5.65 -13.87
C THR A 34 3.35 4.88 -15.11
N ILE A 35 2.08 4.45 -15.14
CA ILE A 35 1.57 3.60 -16.23
C ILE A 35 1.30 4.44 -17.48
N PRO A 36 1.85 4.09 -18.66
CA PRO A 36 1.71 4.92 -19.84
C PRO A 36 0.31 4.92 -20.47
N ILE A 37 -0.50 3.86 -20.34
CA ILE A 37 -1.82 3.75 -21.02
C ILE A 37 -2.90 3.17 -20.08
N TRP A 38 -4.07 3.82 -20.07
CA TRP A 38 -5.12 3.73 -19.04
C TRP A 38 -6.21 2.68 -19.25
N GLU A 39 -6.29 2.11 -20.44
CA GLU A 39 -7.50 1.43 -20.92
C GLU A 39 -7.83 0.12 -20.18
N GLU A 40 -6.94 -0.40 -19.33
CA GLU A 40 -7.09 -1.70 -18.68
C GLU A 40 -7.18 -1.64 -17.12
N ILE A 41 -6.99 -0.48 -16.49
CA ILE A 41 -6.90 -0.37 -15.02
C ILE A 41 -8.26 -0.23 -14.34
N SER A 42 -9.25 0.32 -15.03
CA SER A 42 -10.62 0.59 -14.52
C SER A 42 -11.33 -0.65 -13.97
N ILE A 43 -10.91 -1.85 -14.39
CA ILE A 43 -11.52 -3.13 -13.98
C ILE A 43 -11.13 -3.50 -12.53
N PHE A 44 -10.09 -2.90 -11.98
CA PHE A 44 -9.56 -3.26 -10.66
C PHE A 44 -10.08 -2.37 -9.51
N PHE A 45 -11.39 -2.17 -9.43
CA PHE A 45 -12.04 -1.36 -8.38
C PHE A 45 -11.70 -1.80 -6.94
N PHE A 46 -11.38 -3.07 -6.72
CA PHE A 46 -10.99 -3.54 -5.39
C PHE A 46 -9.65 -2.95 -4.91
N LEU A 47 -8.82 -2.39 -5.80
CA LEU A 47 -7.54 -1.79 -5.45
C LEU A 47 -7.65 -0.44 -4.77
N TYR A 48 -8.76 0.28 -4.94
CA TYR A 48 -9.04 1.48 -4.17
C TYR A 48 -9.14 1.21 -2.66
N LEU A 49 -9.32 -0.06 -2.27
CA LEU A 49 -9.31 -0.47 -0.86
C LEU A 49 -7.90 -0.58 -0.28
N THR A 50 -6.85 -0.74 -1.10
CA THR A 50 -5.45 -0.79 -0.63
C THR A 50 -5.01 0.45 0.15
N PRO A 51 -5.20 1.69 -0.35
CA PRO A 51 -4.88 2.89 0.43
C PRO A 51 -5.75 3.01 1.69
N LEU A 52 -7.03 2.61 1.61
CA LEU A 52 -7.93 2.59 2.78
C LEU A 52 -7.43 1.63 3.87
N PHE A 53 -7.09 0.39 3.52
CA PHE A 53 -6.55 -0.59 4.47
C PHE A 53 -5.20 -0.16 5.02
N SER A 54 -4.35 0.45 4.19
CA SER A 54 -3.06 1.02 4.61
C SER A 54 -3.25 2.12 5.66
N ALA A 55 -4.22 3.02 5.43
CA ALA A 55 -4.55 4.10 6.37
C ALA A 55 -5.12 3.57 7.69
N ILE A 56 -6.06 2.62 7.66
CA ILE A 56 -6.63 1.99 8.86
C ILE A 56 -5.53 1.27 9.66
N SER A 57 -4.68 0.50 8.96
CA SER A 57 -3.55 -0.20 9.56
C SER A 57 -2.59 0.77 10.26
N MET A 58 -2.21 1.85 9.58
CA MET A 58 -1.35 2.89 10.13
C MET A 58 -1.97 3.61 11.33
N TYR A 59 -3.25 3.96 11.26
CA TYR A 59 -3.99 4.55 12.38
C TYR A 59 -3.96 3.64 13.61
N ARG A 60 -4.27 2.34 13.44
CA ARG A 60 -4.23 1.35 14.53
C ARG A 60 -2.84 1.27 15.17
N MET A 61 -1.79 1.26 14.35
CA MET A 61 -0.42 1.24 14.80
C MET A 61 -0.05 2.50 15.62
N ILE A 62 -0.45 3.69 15.16
CA ILE A 62 -0.18 4.97 15.84
C ILE A 62 -0.83 5.03 17.23
N ILE A 63 -2.04 4.51 17.37
CA ILE A 63 -2.75 4.42 18.67
C ILE A 63 -2.30 3.23 19.54
N GLY A 64 -1.23 2.52 19.15
CA GLY A 64 -0.67 1.40 19.91
C GLY A 64 -1.49 0.11 19.85
N ARG A 65 -2.38 -0.04 18.86
CA ARG A 65 -3.15 -1.27 18.62
C ARG A 65 -2.51 -2.11 17.52
N ASN A 66 -2.71 -3.43 17.61
CA ASN A 66 -2.31 -4.33 16.54
C ASN A 66 -3.09 -3.99 15.26
N PRO A 67 -2.44 -3.75 14.11
CA PRO A 67 -3.13 -3.45 12.86
C PRO A 67 -3.96 -4.63 12.33
N GLY A 68 -3.59 -5.87 12.70
CA GLY A 68 -4.33 -7.09 12.40
C GLY A 68 -4.48 -7.32 10.89
N ILE A 69 -5.66 -7.81 10.50
CA ILE A 69 -5.96 -8.17 9.10
C ILE A 69 -5.84 -7.00 8.12
N PHE A 70 -6.02 -5.75 8.57
CA PHE A 70 -5.87 -4.56 7.70
C PHE A 70 -4.45 -4.38 7.18
N TYR A 71 -3.43 -4.84 7.93
CA TYR A 71 -2.05 -4.85 7.46
C TYR A 71 -1.86 -5.88 6.33
N LEU A 72 -2.53 -7.02 6.43
CA LEU A 72 -2.47 -8.06 5.39
C LEU A 72 -3.26 -7.65 4.14
N LEU A 73 -4.45 -7.07 4.36
CA LEU A 73 -5.34 -6.58 3.31
C LEU A 73 -4.80 -5.36 2.55
N SER A 74 -3.81 -4.62 3.08
CA SER A 74 -3.11 -3.62 2.29
C SER A 74 -2.09 -4.25 1.33
N GLY A 75 -1.50 -5.40 1.68
CA GLY A 75 -0.53 -6.10 0.85
C GLY A 75 -1.16 -6.93 -0.27
N ILE A 76 -2.12 -7.80 0.07
CA ILE A 76 -2.66 -8.82 -0.87
C ILE A 76 -3.23 -8.22 -2.16
N PRO A 77 -4.16 -7.24 -2.12
CA PRO A 77 -4.74 -6.68 -3.34
C PRO A 77 -3.67 -6.03 -4.23
N ASN A 78 -2.69 -5.39 -3.62
CA ASN A 78 -1.61 -4.72 -4.34
C ASN A 78 -0.69 -5.75 -5.02
N VAL A 79 -0.36 -6.87 -4.37
CA VAL A 79 0.35 -7.99 -5.03
C VAL A 79 -0.45 -8.50 -6.22
N CYS A 80 -1.75 -8.76 -6.06
CA CYS A 80 -2.59 -9.25 -7.14
C CYS A 80 -2.58 -8.30 -8.33
N PHE A 81 -2.68 -6.99 -8.11
CA PHE A 81 -2.61 -5.99 -9.17
C PHE A 81 -1.29 -6.01 -9.92
N TRP A 82 -0.17 -5.95 -9.20
CA TRP A 82 1.14 -5.91 -9.83
C TRP A 82 1.47 -7.20 -10.57
N LEU A 83 1.03 -8.35 -10.06
CA LEU A 83 1.16 -9.63 -10.77
C LEU A 83 0.31 -9.66 -12.03
N LEU A 84 -0.94 -9.19 -11.97
CA LEU A 84 -1.82 -9.13 -13.15
C LEU A 84 -1.25 -8.20 -14.21
N LEU A 85 -0.78 -7.01 -13.81
CA LEU A 85 -0.08 -6.09 -14.72
C LEU A 85 1.16 -6.72 -15.35
N LEU A 86 1.97 -7.43 -14.57
CA LEU A 86 3.17 -8.10 -15.07
C LEU A 86 2.82 -9.23 -16.06
N LEU A 87 1.74 -9.97 -15.82
CA LEU A 87 1.24 -10.99 -16.75
C LEU A 87 0.73 -10.35 -18.04
N THR A 88 -0.05 -9.26 -17.94
CA THR A 88 -0.53 -8.51 -19.11
C THR A 88 0.62 -7.94 -19.93
N ASP A 89 1.64 -7.41 -19.27
CA ASP A 89 2.86 -6.90 -19.90
C ASP A 89 3.58 -7.99 -20.70
N ASN A 90 3.74 -9.18 -20.13
CA ASN A 90 4.43 -10.29 -20.80
C ASN A 90 3.62 -10.94 -21.94
N LEU A 91 2.29 -10.94 -21.87
CA LEU A 91 1.43 -11.68 -22.80
C LEU A 91 0.89 -10.83 -23.95
N TYR A 92 0.58 -9.55 -23.71
CA TYR A 92 -0.17 -8.73 -24.68
C TYR A 92 0.57 -7.49 -25.15
N ALA A 93 1.46 -6.93 -24.33
CA ALA A 93 2.14 -5.67 -24.64
C ALA A 93 3.54 -5.61 -24.02
N PRO A 94 4.53 -6.33 -24.57
CA PRO A 94 5.86 -6.48 -23.96
C PRO A 94 6.48 -5.14 -23.61
N TRP A 95 6.81 -4.97 -22.32
CA TRP A 95 7.48 -3.82 -21.71
C TRP A 95 6.66 -2.53 -21.58
N LYS A 96 5.37 -2.55 -21.94
CA LYS A 96 4.47 -1.40 -21.83
C LYS A 96 4.17 -1.00 -20.39
N TYR A 97 4.23 -1.94 -19.46
CA TYR A 97 3.92 -1.79 -18.03
C TYR A 97 5.11 -2.17 -17.11
N SER A 98 6.30 -2.41 -17.66
CA SER A 98 7.52 -2.64 -16.87
C SER A 98 8.12 -1.31 -16.39
N TYR A 99 7.58 -0.75 -15.32
CA TYR A 99 8.10 0.47 -14.69
C TYR A 99 8.58 0.24 -13.26
N ILE A 100 9.51 1.08 -12.80
CA ILE A 100 10.21 0.90 -11.53
C ILE A 100 9.26 1.00 -10.34
N GLY A 101 8.31 1.94 -10.39
CA GLY A 101 7.30 2.13 -9.35
C GLY A 101 6.49 0.86 -9.05
N GLY A 102 6.15 0.08 -10.08
CA GLY A 102 5.41 -1.16 -9.92
C GLY A 102 6.22 -2.31 -9.33
N LYS A 103 7.50 -2.40 -9.69
CA LYS A 103 8.41 -3.39 -9.09
C LYS A 103 8.62 -3.11 -7.60
N VAL A 104 8.78 -1.83 -7.23
CA VAL A 104 8.88 -1.40 -5.82
C VAL A 104 7.57 -1.67 -5.09
N GLY A 105 6.42 -1.34 -5.70
CA GLY A 105 5.09 -1.63 -5.15
C GLY A 105 4.91 -3.12 -4.84
N LEU A 106 5.17 -3.99 -5.82
CA LEU A 106 5.10 -5.44 -5.67
C LEU A 106 6.01 -5.94 -4.54
N PHE A 107 7.26 -5.51 -4.52
CA PHE A 107 8.24 -5.92 -3.51
C PHE A 107 7.77 -5.52 -2.10
N VAL A 108 7.33 -4.28 -1.90
CA VAL A 108 6.83 -3.82 -0.60
C VAL A 108 5.57 -4.57 -0.19
N SER A 109 4.67 -4.89 -1.11
CA SER A 109 3.48 -5.67 -0.81
C SER A 109 3.81 -7.09 -0.36
N ILE A 110 4.80 -7.74 -0.98
CA ILE A 110 5.32 -9.04 -0.53
C ILE A 110 5.92 -8.90 0.88
N LEU A 111 6.71 -7.86 1.13
CA LEU A 111 7.27 -7.61 2.46
C LEU A 111 6.17 -7.42 3.51
N VAL A 112 5.08 -6.72 3.19
CA VAL A 112 3.92 -6.57 4.09
C VAL A 112 3.30 -7.93 4.42
N ILE A 113 3.16 -8.83 3.44
CA ILE A 113 2.62 -10.19 3.68
C ILE A 113 3.60 -11.01 4.54
N VAL A 114 4.89 -11.00 4.24
CA VAL A 114 5.90 -11.77 5.00
C VAL A 114 5.99 -11.25 6.43
N THR A 115 6.00 -9.94 6.61
CA THR A 115 6.17 -9.31 7.92
C THR A 115 4.89 -9.28 8.76
N TYR A 116 3.74 -9.62 8.18
CA TYR A 116 2.51 -9.88 8.93
C TYR A 116 2.72 -10.96 10.00
N PHE A 117 3.47 -12.03 9.66
CA PHE A 117 3.75 -13.15 10.56
C PHE A 117 4.79 -12.82 11.65
N ILE A 118 5.46 -11.67 11.56
CA ILE A 118 6.42 -11.24 12.58
C ILE A 118 5.66 -10.52 13.70
N PRO A 119 5.79 -10.93 14.98
CA PRO A 119 5.07 -10.31 16.08
C PRO A 119 5.31 -8.80 16.14
N PHE A 120 4.20 -8.06 16.32
CA PHE A 120 4.21 -6.62 16.48
C PHE A 120 4.42 -6.28 17.96
N SER A 121 5.62 -5.81 18.29
CA SER A 121 5.94 -5.29 19.61
C SER A 121 5.66 -3.79 19.63
N VAL A 122 4.62 -3.40 20.36
CA VAL A 122 4.37 -1.99 20.70
C VAL A 122 5.14 -1.73 21.99
N SER A 123 6.13 -0.84 21.95
CA SER A 123 6.71 -0.29 23.17
C SER A 123 5.58 0.39 23.96
N GLN A 124 5.22 -0.15 25.12
CA GLN A 124 4.07 0.28 25.93
C GLN A 124 4.18 1.71 26.52
N GLY A 125 5.09 2.54 26.02
CA GLY A 125 5.37 3.89 26.55
C GLY A 125 4.34 4.97 26.21
N ARG A 126 3.35 4.74 25.34
CA ARG A 126 2.29 5.72 25.04
C ARG A 126 0.91 5.20 25.43
N LYS A 127 0.61 5.25 26.74
CA LYS A 127 -0.79 5.40 27.18
C LYS A 127 -1.25 6.78 26.69
N ILE A 128 -1.99 6.83 25.60
CA ILE A 128 -2.79 8.00 25.27
C ILE A 128 -3.85 8.07 26.37
N ILE A 129 -3.61 8.91 27.38
CA ILE A 129 -4.60 9.25 28.39
C ILE A 129 -5.71 9.98 27.63
N HIS A 130 -6.75 9.25 27.23
CA HIS A 130 -8.01 9.88 26.88
C HIS A 130 -8.47 10.55 28.17
N GLY A 131 -8.25 11.86 28.25
CA GLY A 131 -8.76 12.70 29.32
C GLY A 131 -10.26 12.46 29.39
N LYS A 132 -10.67 11.72 30.42
CA LYS A 132 -12.07 11.54 30.77
C LYS A 132 -12.57 12.94 31.11
N LYS A 133 -13.27 13.57 30.18
CA LYS A 133 -13.96 14.83 30.42
C LYS A 133 -14.92 14.56 31.58
N LYS A 134 -14.58 15.09 32.75
CA LYS A 134 -15.39 15.04 33.94
C LYS A 134 -16.28 16.27 33.86
N ASP A 135 -17.39 16.14 33.16
CA ASP A 135 -18.41 17.18 33.17
C ASP A 135 -19.09 17.09 34.55
N MET A 136 -18.81 18.12 35.36
CA MET A 136 -19.60 18.53 36.53
C MET A 136 -20.89 19.19 36.06
#